data_AF-M4RGR5-F1
#
_entry.id   AF-M4RGR5-F1
#
_cell.length_a   1.000
_cell.length_b   1.000
_cell.length_c   1.000
_cell.angle_alpha   90.00
_cell.angle_beta   90.00
_cell.angle_gamma   90.00
#
_symmetry.space_group_name_H-M   'P 1'
#
loop_
_entity.id
_entity.type
_entity.pdbx_description
1 polymer ?
#
loop_
_entity_poly.entity_id
_entity_poly.type
_entity_poly.pdbx_seq_one_letter_code
_entity_poly.pdbx_strand_id
1 'polypeptide(L)'
;MRIYFHKIFEVVGTSTEFSDLGHFTSYVKLDMLCNLYSCLDFWLKQICKQKQLSLKLNLKFKDIKADDEFAVYHKYLVKVAGVNMDDVNKEYINLQKLRVIRNSIIHAGSHAVDIKKISDIPGVTFHETLICVSKEYVINSIEEAEKYLLSASNA
;
A
#
# COMPACT_ATOMS: atom_id res chain seq x y z
N MET A 1 4.24 -15.40 4.84
CA MET A 1 4.16 -13.93 4.73
C MET A 1 5.22 -13.22 5.59
N ARG A 2 5.39 -13.60 6.87
CA ARG A 2 6.39 -13.04 7.80
C ARG A 2 7.86 -13.04 7.32
N ILE A 3 8.25 -14.03 6.51
CA ILE A 3 9.65 -14.25 6.08
C ILE A 3 10.12 -13.21 5.05
N TYR A 4 9.24 -12.70 4.18
CA TYR A 4 9.63 -11.71 3.16
C TYR A 4 9.84 -10.31 3.77
N PHE A 5 9.05 -9.94 4.79
CA PHE A 5 9.17 -8.65 5.44
C PHE A 5 10.43 -8.52 6.31
N HIS A 6 10.85 -9.59 6.99
CA HIS A 6 12.01 -9.53 7.89
C HIS A 6 13.34 -9.25 7.17
N LYS A 7 13.54 -9.81 5.96
CA LYS A 7 14.76 -9.57 5.16
C LYS A 7 14.88 -8.14 4.64
N ILE A 8 13.76 -7.45 4.43
CA ILE A 8 13.75 -6.03 4.02
C ILE A 8 14.24 -5.14 5.18
N PHE A 9 13.97 -5.53 6.43
CA PHE A 9 14.36 -4.78 7.63
C PHE A 9 15.87 -4.79 7.91
N GLU A 10 16.56 -5.91 7.69
CA GLU A 10 18.00 -6.02 7.96
C GLU A 10 18.86 -5.09 7.08
N VAL A 11 18.42 -4.83 5.85
CA VAL A 11 19.18 -4.01 4.88
C VAL A 11 19.11 -2.51 5.21
N VAL A 12 18.05 -2.05 5.91
CA VAL A 12 17.78 -0.62 6.15
C VAL A 12 18.26 -0.16 7.53
N GLY A 13 18.53 -1.08 8.46
CA GLY A 13 18.87 -0.76 9.84
C GLY A 13 20.29 -0.23 10.11
N THR A 14 21.20 -0.27 9.13
CA THR A 14 22.65 -0.24 9.40
C THR A 14 23.43 0.96 8.85
N SER A 15 22.80 1.94 8.20
CA SER A 15 23.55 3.02 7.55
C SER A 15 23.20 4.40 8.08
N THR A 16 24.06 4.93 8.93
CA THR A 16 23.90 6.21 9.64
C THR A 16 24.82 7.33 9.16
N GLU A 17 25.67 7.15 8.16
CA GLU A 17 26.59 8.20 7.71
C GLU A 17 26.66 8.27 6.18
N PHE A 18 26.98 9.46 5.66
CA PHE A 18 27.06 9.91 4.25
C PHE A 18 25.82 10.62 3.68
N SER A 19 25.96 11.91 3.37
CA SER A 19 24.92 12.79 2.81
C SER A 19 24.42 12.34 1.43
N ASP A 20 25.25 11.66 0.64
CA ASP A 20 24.84 11.04 -0.64
C ASP A 20 24.01 9.77 -0.44
N LEU A 21 24.07 9.16 0.74
CA LEU A 21 23.26 8.01 1.11
C LEU A 21 21.80 8.40 1.40
N GLY A 22 21.53 9.68 1.71
CA GLY A 22 20.17 10.19 1.91
C GLY A 22 19.30 10.05 0.65
N HIS A 23 19.88 10.29 -0.53
CA HIS A 23 19.20 10.10 -1.81
C HIS A 23 19.03 8.61 -2.14
N PHE A 24 20.07 7.79 -1.96
CA PHE A 24 20.01 6.35 -2.18
C PHE A 24 18.96 5.67 -1.28
N THR A 25 18.94 6.01 0.02
CA THR A 25 17.94 5.52 0.97
C THR A 25 16.53 6.03 0.66
N SER A 26 16.39 7.20 0.06
CA SER A 26 15.09 7.69 -0.42
C SER A 26 14.57 6.82 -1.56
N TYR A 27 15.38 6.51 -2.58
CA TYR A 27 14.96 5.61 -3.66
C TYR A 27 14.62 4.20 -3.18
N VAL A 28 15.41 3.65 -2.25
CA VAL A 28 15.14 2.34 -1.64
C VAL A 28 13.77 2.33 -0.95
N LYS A 29 13.45 3.37 -0.16
CA LYS A 29 12.15 3.45 0.51
C LYS A 29 10.98 3.59 -0.48
N LEU A 30 11.16 4.36 -1.54
CA LEU A 30 10.13 4.49 -2.59
C LEU A 30 9.88 3.16 -3.31
N ASP A 31 10.95 2.43 -3.64
CA ASP A 31 10.84 1.08 -4.20
C ASP A 31 10.14 0.11 -3.23
N MET A 32 10.47 0.17 -1.94
CA MET A 32 9.78 -0.61 -0.91
C MET A 32 8.27 -0.31 -0.86
N LEU A 33 7.86 0.96 -0.95
CA LEU A 33 6.45 1.35 -0.99
C LEU A 33 5.75 0.84 -2.26
N CYS A 34 6.40 0.92 -3.41
CA CYS A 34 5.89 0.37 -4.67
C CYS A 34 5.70 -1.15 -4.60
N ASN A 35 6.68 -1.86 -4.05
CA ASN A 35 6.65 -3.30 -3.87
C ASN A 35 5.60 -3.73 -2.84
N LEU A 36 5.49 -2.99 -1.72
CA LEU A 36 4.46 -3.20 -0.72
C LEU A 36 3.06 -3.08 -1.32
N TYR A 37 2.79 -2.01 -2.07
CA TYR A 37 1.49 -1.81 -2.69
C TYR A 37 1.18 -2.89 -3.74
N SER A 38 2.18 -3.31 -4.52
CA SER A 38 2.02 -4.40 -5.49
C SER A 38 1.73 -5.74 -4.80
N CYS A 39 2.34 -5.99 -3.64
CA CYS A 39 2.06 -7.15 -2.80
C CYS A 39 0.62 -7.12 -2.25
N LEU A 40 0.18 -5.95 -1.74
CA LEU A 40 -1.18 -5.73 -1.27
C LEU A 40 -2.21 -6.02 -2.38
N ASP A 41 -2.04 -5.43 -3.56
CA ASP A 41 -2.91 -5.67 -4.72
C ASP A 41 -3.00 -7.15 -5.08
N PHE A 42 -1.83 -7.80 -5.19
CA PHE A 42 -1.76 -9.23 -5.47
C PHE A 42 -2.58 -10.05 -4.46
N TRP A 43 -2.37 -9.83 -3.16
CA TRP A 43 -3.04 -10.62 -2.13
C TRP A 43 -4.54 -10.34 -2.05
N LEU A 44 -4.98 -9.09 -2.17
CA LEU A 44 -6.41 -8.76 -2.19
C LEU A 44 -7.14 -9.43 -3.34
N LYS A 45 -6.50 -9.48 -4.51
CA LYS A 45 -7.02 -10.22 -5.66
C LYS A 45 -7.16 -11.71 -5.38
N GLN A 46 -6.19 -12.32 -4.70
CA GLN A 46 -6.29 -13.73 -4.31
C GLN A 46 -7.40 -13.95 -3.28
N ILE A 47 -7.49 -13.08 -2.27
CA ILE A 47 -8.53 -13.17 -1.23
C ILE A 47 -9.91 -13.04 -1.86
N CYS A 48 -10.14 -12.05 -2.74
CA CYS A 48 -11.42 -11.89 -3.43
C CYS A 48 -11.80 -13.14 -4.24
N LYS A 49 -10.85 -13.73 -4.96
CA LYS A 49 -11.07 -14.99 -5.70
C LYS A 49 -11.40 -16.15 -4.77
N GLN A 50 -10.67 -16.29 -3.66
CA GLN A 50 -10.90 -17.35 -2.69
C GLN A 50 -12.29 -17.22 -2.07
N LYS A 51 -12.69 -16.01 -1.63
CA LYS A 51 -14.03 -15.73 -1.10
C LYS A 51 -15.12 -16.01 -2.13
N GLN A 52 -14.88 -15.64 -3.39
CA GLN A 52 -15.81 -15.96 -4.47
C GLN A 52 -16.09 -17.47 -4.56
N LEU A 53 -15.02 -18.27 -4.56
CA LEU A 53 -15.13 -19.73 -4.65
C LEU A 53 -15.76 -20.34 -3.40
N SER A 54 -15.31 -19.93 -2.21
CA SER A 54 -15.78 -20.50 -0.93
C SER A 54 -17.25 -20.20 -0.65
N LEU A 55 -17.71 -18.99 -0.99
CA LEU A 55 -19.08 -18.55 -0.79
C LEU A 55 -19.98 -18.79 -2.01
N LYS A 56 -19.44 -19.39 -3.09
CA LYS A 56 -20.15 -19.64 -4.36
C LYS A 56 -20.81 -18.38 -4.93
N LEU A 57 -20.10 -17.26 -4.88
CA LEU A 57 -20.60 -15.96 -5.34
C LEU A 57 -20.58 -15.89 -6.86
N ASN A 58 -21.71 -15.46 -7.44
CA ASN A 58 -21.85 -15.30 -8.90
C ASN A 58 -21.09 -14.07 -9.41
N LEU A 59 -21.08 -12.98 -8.64
CA LEU A 59 -20.39 -11.74 -8.98
C LEU A 59 -18.88 -11.90 -8.74
N LYS A 60 -18.07 -11.41 -9.68
CA LYS A 60 -16.61 -11.30 -9.55
C LYS A 60 -16.26 -9.90 -9.06
N PHE A 61 -15.10 -9.74 -8.42
CA PHE A 61 -14.60 -8.42 -8.06
C PHE A 61 -14.43 -7.51 -9.30
N LYS A 62 -14.14 -8.08 -10.47
CA LYS A 62 -14.04 -7.33 -11.75
C LYS A 62 -15.36 -6.71 -12.21
N ASP A 63 -16.49 -7.19 -11.70
CA ASP A 63 -17.82 -6.67 -12.04
C ASP A 63 -18.20 -5.47 -11.17
N ILE A 64 -17.41 -5.16 -10.14
CA ILE A 64 -17.66 -4.07 -9.21
C ILE A 64 -17.09 -2.76 -9.77
N LYS A 65 -17.94 -1.73 -9.81
CA LYS A 65 -17.54 -0.36 -10.15
C LYS A 65 -17.14 0.42 -8.90
N ALA A 66 -15.93 0.98 -8.93
CA ALA A 66 -15.38 1.94 -7.97
C ALA A 66 -14.33 2.81 -8.66
N ASP A 67 -13.83 3.83 -7.96
CA ASP A 67 -12.92 4.85 -8.54
C ASP A 67 -11.53 4.30 -8.88
N ASP A 68 -11.13 3.19 -8.28
CA ASP A 68 -9.83 2.55 -8.45
C ASP A 68 -9.86 1.05 -8.06
N GLU A 69 -8.80 0.33 -8.42
CA GLU A 69 -8.72 -1.12 -8.21
C GLU A 69 -8.72 -1.53 -6.73
N PHE A 70 -8.15 -0.71 -5.82
CA PHE A 70 -8.18 -1.03 -4.39
C PHE A 70 -9.58 -0.83 -3.80
N ALA A 71 -10.28 0.24 -4.19
CA ALA A 71 -11.68 0.47 -3.83
C ALA A 71 -12.61 -0.63 -4.40
N VAL A 72 -12.30 -1.17 -5.58
CA VAL A 72 -13.01 -2.33 -6.16
C VAL A 72 -12.91 -3.54 -5.22
N TYR A 73 -11.72 -3.91 -4.75
CA TYR A 73 -11.56 -5.02 -3.81
C TYR A 73 -12.26 -4.77 -2.48
N HIS A 74 -12.07 -3.59 -1.90
CA HIS A 74 -12.70 -3.23 -0.62
C HIS A 74 -14.23 -3.34 -0.72
N LYS A 75 -14.83 -2.75 -1.76
CA LYS A 75 -16.27 -2.79 -1.99
C LYS A 75 -16.76 -4.22 -2.24
N TYR A 76 -16.00 -5.04 -2.97
CA TYR A 76 -16.32 -6.45 -3.16
C TYR A 76 -16.35 -7.21 -1.83
N LEU A 77 -15.31 -7.05 -1.00
CA LEU A 77 -15.19 -7.71 0.29
C LEU A 77 -16.36 -7.36 1.22
N VAL A 78 -16.67 -6.07 1.35
CA VAL A 78 -17.73 -5.59 2.25
C VAL A 78 -19.13 -5.89 1.71
N LYS A 79 -19.41 -5.55 0.44
CA LYS A 79 -20.78 -5.56 -0.09
C LYS A 79 -21.20 -6.89 -0.72
N VAL A 80 -20.25 -7.69 -1.19
CA VAL A 80 -20.54 -8.95 -1.90
C VAL A 80 -20.14 -10.15 -1.04
N ALA A 81 -18.94 -10.14 -0.48
CA ALA A 81 -18.45 -11.24 0.35
C ALA A 81 -18.85 -11.12 1.83
N GLY A 82 -19.47 -10.00 2.24
CA GLY A 82 -19.97 -9.80 3.61
C GLY A 82 -18.90 -9.74 4.68
N VAL A 83 -17.65 -9.43 4.32
CA VAL A 83 -16.53 -9.32 5.26
C VAL A 83 -16.67 -8.03 6.06
N ASN A 84 -16.64 -8.13 7.39
CA ASN A 84 -16.59 -6.96 8.26
C ASN A 84 -15.19 -6.31 8.20
N MET A 85 -15.15 -5.05 7.74
CA MET A 85 -13.92 -4.27 7.60
C MET A 85 -13.95 -2.98 8.45
N ASP A 86 -14.92 -2.85 9.36
CA ASP A 86 -15.16 -1.61 10.11
C ASP A 86 -13.96 -1.23 10.98
N ASP A 87 -13.30 -2.22 11.57
CA ASP A 87 -12.15 -2.05 12.45
C ASP A 87 -10.86 -1.62 11.70
N VAL A 88 -10.84 -1.72 10.37
CA VAL A 88 -9.67 -1.39 9.53
C VAL A 88 -9.91 -0.21 8.59
N ASN A 89 -10.90 0.64 8.90
CA ASN A 89 -11.20 1.84 8.13
C ASN A 89 -10.03 2.83 8.08
N LYS A 90 -9.27 2.95 9.17
CA LYS A 90 -8.09 3.82 9.22
C LYS A 90 -6.99 3.32 8.28
N GLU A 91 -6.70 2.03 8.34
CA GLU A 91 -5.74 1.32 7.48
C GLU A 91 -6.15 1.47 6.02
N TYR A 92 -7.43 1.29 5.70
CA TYR A 92 -7.96 1.50 4.35
C TYR A 92 -7.63 2.91 3.83
N ILE A 93 -7.94 3.96 4.61
CA ILE A 93 -7.68 5.35 4.24
C ILE A 93 -6.18 5.60 4.03
N ASN A 94 -5.32 5.05 4.88
CA ASN A 94 -3.87 5.26 4.76
C ASN A 94 -3.26 4.47 3.59
N LEU A 95 -3.76 3.28 3.30
CA LEU A 95 -3.38 2.52 2.10
C LEU A 95 -3.87 3.19 0.81
N GLN A 96 -4.98 3.95 0.85
CA GLN A 96 -5.36 4.82 -0.26
C GLN A 96 -4.36 5.96 -0.48
N LYS A 97 -3.79 6.53 0.57
CA LYS A 97 -2.69 7.51 0.45
C LYS A 97 -1.45 6.86 -0.16
N LEU A 98 -1.09 5.65 0.28
CA LEU A 98 0.01 4.87 -0.29
C LEU A 98 -0.18 4.63 -1.80
N ARG A 99 -1.40 4.32 -2.25
CA ARG A 99 -1.74 4.21 -3.68
C ARG A 99 -1.40 5.47 -4.45
N VAL A 100 -1.79 6.64 -3.93
CA VAL A 100 -1.55 7.93 -4.58
C VAL A 100 -0.05 8.21 -4.69
N ILE A 101 0.73 7.92 -3.65
CA ILE A 101 2.19 8.03 -3.69
C ILE A 101 2.79 7.09 -4.74
N ARG A 102 2.43 5.79 -4.69
CA ARG A 102 2.90 4.78 -5.65
C ARG A 102 2.61 5.18 -7.10
N ASN A 103 1.41 5.68 -7.36
CA ASN A 103 1.04 6.12 -8.71
C ASN A 103 1.88 7.33 -9.16
N SER A 104 2.16 8.26 -8.24
CA SER A 104 3.07 9.38 -8.52
C SER A 104 4.48 8.88 -8.85
N ILE A 105 4.99 7.91 -8.08
CA ILE A 105 6.31 7.32 -8.33
C ILE A 105 6.38 6.65 -9.70
N ILE A 106 5.40 5.80 -10.05
CA ILE A 106 5.44 5.03 -11.30
C ILE A 106 5.24 5.88 -12.54
N HIS A 107 4.31 6.84 -12.50
CA HIS A 107 3.99 7.64 -13.68
C HIS A 107 4.98 8.78 -13.92
N ALA A 108 5.72 9.21 -12.90
CA ALA A 108 6.59 10.37 -12.99
C ALA A 108 8.01 10.13 -12.48
N GLY A 109 8.41 8.86 -12.29
CA GLY A 109 9.79 8.52 -11.91
C GLY A 109 10.21 9.08 -10.56
N SER A 110 9.28 9.17 -9.60
CA SER A 110 9.46 9.82 -8.28
C SER A 110 9.44 11.35 -8.28
N HIS A 111 9.23 12.00 -9.44
CA HIS A 111 8.94 13.43 -9.49
C HIS A 111 7.46 13.66 -9.23
N ALA A 112 7.14 14.55 -8.30
CA ALA A 112 5.77 14.87 -7.97
C ALA A 112 5.15 15.77 -9.06
N VAL A 113 4.34 15.18 -9.94
CA VAL A 113 3.56 15.93 -10.94
C VAL A 113 2.39 16.67 -10.29
N ASP A 114 1.90 16.17 -9.16
CA ASP A 114 0.77 16.74 -8.42
C ASP A 114 1.09 16.83 -6.92
N ILE A 115 2.10 17.65 -6.59
CA ILE A 115 2.61 17.86 -5.21
C ILE A 115 1.46 18.11 -4.22
N LYS A 116 0.42 18.84 -4.63
CA LYS A 116 -0.74 19.17 -3.78
C LYS A 116 -1.51 17.95 -3.28
N LYS A 117 -1.53 16.83 -4.03
CA LYS A 117 -2.24 15.61 -3.61
C LYS A 117 -1.50 14.81 -2.56
N ILE A 118 -0.19 15.01 -2.44
CA ILE A 118 0.70 14.18 -1.62
C ILE A 118 1.41 14.98 -0.53
N SER A 119 1.38 16.32 -0.59
CA SER A 119 1.97 17.23 0.41
C SER A 119 1.40 17.07 1.80
N ASP A 120 0.13 16.70 1.90
CA ASP A 120 -0.58 16.66 3.18
C ASP A 120 -0.49 15.28 3.84
N ILE A 121 0.23 14.33 3.24
CA ILE A 121 0.40 12.98 3.79
C ILE A 121 1.51 13.02 4.85
N PRO A 122 1.22 12.73 6.13
CA PRO A 122 2.24 12.74 7.18
C PRO A 122 3.37 11.77 6.87
N GLY A 123 4.61 12.24 7.00
CA GLY A 123 5.80 11.44 6.71
C GLY A 123 6.23 11.44 5.24
N VAL A 124 5.55 12.20 4.37
CA VAL A 124 5.98 12.52 3.00
C VAL A 124 6.53 13.94 2.98
N THR A 125 7.70 14.13 2.37
CA THR A 125 8.32 15.44 2.15
C THR A 125 8.81 15.57 0.71
N PHE A 126 9.26 16.76 0.33
CA PHE A 126 9.79 17.03 -1.01
C PHE A 126 11.16 17.67 -0.91
N HIS A 127 12.09 17.20 -1.75
CA HIS A 127 13.32 17.91 -2.05
C HIS A 127 13.25 18.36 -3.51
N GLU A 128 13.05 19.66 -3.72
CA GLU A 128 12.65 20.23 -5.01
C GLU A 128 11.37 19.57 -5.56
N THR A 129 11.51 18.57 -6.43
CA THR A 129 10.39 17.82 -7.02
C THR A 129 10.40 16.34 -6.64
N LEU A 130 11.47 15.88 -5.96
CA LEU A 130 11.62 14.48 -5.55
C LEU A 130 10.79 14.19 -4.32
N ILE A 131 10.03 13.10 -4.39
CA ILE A 131 9.28 12.56 -3.25
C ILE A 131 10.29 11.94 -2.27
N CYS A 132 10.22 12.35 -1.01
CA CYS A 132 10.95 11.74 0.09
C CYS A 132 9.95 11.16 1.10
N VAL A 133 10.27 10.01 1.67
CA VAL A 133 9.43 9.37 2.69
C VAL A 133 10.23 9.03 3.95
N SER A 134 9.62 9.28 5.09
CA SER A 134 10.16 8.91 6.40
C SER A 134 10.21 7.39 6.58
N LYS A 135 11.10 6.92 7.46
CA LYS A 135 11.20 5.50 7.80
C LYS A 135 9.92 5.01 8.48
N GLU A 136 9.37 5.85 9.34
CA GLU A 136 8.14 5.63 10.09
C GLU A 136 6.95 5.43 9.15
N TYR A 137 6.88 6.20 8.07
CA TYR A 137 5.84 6.03 7.04
C TYR A 137 5.90 4.64 6.39
N VAL A 138 7.11 4.16 6.05
CA VAL A 138 7.30 2.82 5.46
C VAL A 138 6.87 1.74 6.44
N ILE A 139 7.31 1.82 7.70
CA ILE A 139 6.95 0.84 8.74
C ILE A 139 5.44 0.81 8.97
N ASN A 140 4.83 1.98 9.16
CA ASN A 140 3.38 2.09 9.36
C ASN A 140 2.60 1.52 8.17
N SER A 141 3.04 1.81 6.93
CA SER A 141 2.40 1.28 5.73
C SER A 141 2.42 -0.25 5.68
N ILE A 142 3.51 -0.87 6.14
CA ILE A 142 3.62 -2.34 6.22
C ILE A 142 2.64 -2.89 7.24
N GLU A 143 2.61 -2.32 8.46
CA GLU A 143 1.70 -2.74 9.52
C GLU A 143 0.23 -2.57 9.13
N GLU A 144 -0.10 -1.47 8.47
CA GLU A 144 -1.46 -1.19 7.97
C GLU A 144 -1.86 -2.17 6.88
N ALA A 145 -0.96 -2.49 5.94
CA ALA A 145 -1.20 -3.50 4.91
C ALA A 145 -1.42 -4.89 5.53
N GLU A 146 -0.61 -5.28 6.52
CA GLU A 146 -0.74 -6.54 7.23
C GLU A 146 -2.10 -6.64 7.94
N LYS A 147 -2.46 -5.63 8.75
CA LYS A 147 -3.76 -5.58 9.45
C LYS A 147 -4.93 -5.65 8.48
N TYR A 148 -4.88 -4.86 7.42
CA TYR A 148 -5.94 -4.83 6.42
C TYR A 148 -6.10 -6.18 5.70
N LEU A 149 -4.99 -6.83 5.31
CA LEU A 149 -5.01 -8.15 4.67
C LEU A 149 -5.52 -9.24 5.61
N LEU A 150 -5.14 -9.19 6.89
CA LEU A 150 -5.67 -10.12 7.90
C LEU A 150 -7.17 -9.98 8.04
N SER A 151 -7.69 -8.76 8.21
CA SER A 151 -9.14 -8.52 8.28
C SER A 151 -9.86 -8.93 7.00
N ALA A 152 -9.30 -8.65 5.82
CA ALA A 152 -9.87 -9.07 4.54
C ALA A 152 -9.92 -10.60 4.39
N SER A 153 -8.95 -11.31 4.98
CA SER A 153 -8.90 -12.78 4.94
C SER A 153 -9.88 -13.43 5.91
N ASN A 154 -10.23 -12.76 7.01
CA ASN A 154 -11.15 -13.29 8.03
C ASN A 154 -12.53 -13.57 7.41
N ALA A 155 -13.10 -14.72 7.77
CA ALA A 155 -14.39 -15.22 7.31
C ALA A 155 -15.37 -15.21 8.46
#